data_AF-A0AAD3X4C3-F1
#
_entry.id   AF-A0AAD3X4C3-F1
#
_cell.length_a   1.000
_cell.length_b   1.000
_cell.length_c   1.000
_cell.angle_alpha   90.00
_cell.angle_beta   90.00
_cell.angle_gamma   90.00
#
_symmetry.space_group_name_H-M   'P 1'
#
loop_
_entity.id
_entity.type
_entity.pdbx_description
1 polymer ?
#
loop_
_entity_poly.entity_id
_entity_poly.type
_entity_poly.pdbx_seq_one_letter_code
_entity_poly.pdbx_strand_id
1 'polypeptide(L)'
;MSVAAAVVLALCLAGCQAGGVEVPPGAEQLSPCEISEIPIDELDEMGTPECDLAGSSLVLSDGTPTIMIPAVGAAFSQGDGNGREFRIVNWGVPGVHVAAIEGDRLVGLWASGPEAEDLAWQQLAVERVETTEWCAQNC
;
A
#
# COMPACT_ATOMS: atom_id res chain seq x y z
N MET A 1 -56.08 -23.61 17.41
CA MET A 1 -54.70 -23.59 17.94
C MET A 1 -53.78 -23.36 16.76
N SER A 2 -53.40 -22.10 16.48
CA SER A 2 -52.50 -21.77 15.37
C SER A 2 -51.09 -21.64 15.91
N VAL A 3 -50.20 -22.54 15.49
CA VAL A 3 -48.77 -22.43 15.76
C VAL A 3 -48.19 -21.54 14.66
N ALA A 4 -47.95 -20.27 14.98
CA ALA A 4 -47.23 -19.36 14.10
C ALA A 4 -45.75 -19.75 14.12
N ALA A 5 -45.27 -20.35 13.03
CA ALA A 5 -43.86 -20.69 12.84
C ALA A 5 -43.06 -19.39 12.66
N ALA A 6 -42.26 -19.05 13.68
CA ALA A 6 -41.29 -17.96 13.60
C ALA A 6 -40.12 -18.43 12.72
N VAL A 7 -40.06 -17.92 11.49
CA VAL A 7 -38.90 -18.06 10.62
C VAL A 7 -37.80 -17.16 11.16
N VAL A 8 -36.83 -17.75 11.86
CA VAL A 8 -35.59 -17.08 12.27
C VAL A 8 -34.75 -16.89 11.01
N LEU A 9 -34.82 -15.70 10.42
CA LEU A 9 -33.93 -15.28 9.35
C LEU A 9 -32.56 -15.02 9.98
N ALA A 10 -31.70 -16.04 9.98
CA ALA A 10 -30.30 -15.89 10.37
C ALA A 10 -29.59 -15.04 9.30
N LEU A 11 -29.50 -13.73 9.53
CA LEU A 11 -28.60 -12.85 8.81
C LEU A 11 -27.17 -13.32 9.12
N CYS A 12 -26.60 -14.13 8.22
CA CYS A 12 -25.17 -14.32 8.16
C CYS A 12 -24.55 -12.95 7.86
N LEU A 13 -24.11 -12.27 8.93
CA LEU A 13 -23.17 -11.17 8.88
C LEU A 13 -21.85 -11.76 8.36
N ALA A 14 -21.77 -11.99 7.04
CA ALA A 14 -20.49 -12.09 6.37
C ALA A 14 -19.85 -10.72 6.52
N GLY A 15 -19.05 -10.56 7.58
CA GLY A 15 -18.18 -9.42 7.67
C GLY A 15 -17.38 -9.36 6.39
N CYS A 16 -17.47 -8.24 5.67
CA CYS A 16 -16.47 -7.89 4.68
C CYS A 16 -15.15 -7.80 5.45
N GLN A 17 -14.41 -8.91 5.55
CA GLN A 17 -12.98 -8.86 5.86
C GLN A 17 -12.39 -8.10 4.66
N ALA A 18 -12.22 -6.80 4.82
CA ALA A 18 -11.38 -6.03 3.91
C ALA A 18 -10.01 -6.70 3.99
N GLY A 19 -9.67 -7.49 2.97
CA GLY A 19 -8.37 -8.13 2.88
C GLY A 19 -7.33 -7.02 2.75
N GLY A 20 -6.29 -7.08 3.57
CA GLY A 20 -5.14 -6.18 3.52
C GLY A 20 -3.95 -6.87 4.18
N VAL A 21 -2.75 -6.43 3.84
CA VAL A 21 -1.53 -6.90 4.52
C VAL A 21 -1.45 -6.22 5.88
N GLU A 22 -1.20 -7.00 6.92
CA GLU A 22 -1.02 -6.46 8.28
C GLU A 22 0.28 -5.65 8.35
N VAL A 23 0.23 -4.50 9.02
CA VAL A 23 1.43 -3.69 9.28
C VAL A 23 2.33 -4.47 10.24
N PRO A 24 3.61 -4.69 9.89
CA PRO A 24 4.55 -5.36 10.79
C PRO A 24 4.75 -4.57 12.09
N PRO A 25 5.10 -5.25 13.20
CA PRO A 25 5.38 -4.57 14.46
C PRO A 25 6.63 -3.69 14.36
N GLY A 26 6.70 -2.63 15.17
CA GLY A 26 7.88 -1.76 15.26
C GLY A 26 7.60 -0.31 14.85
N ALA A 27 6.57 -0.09 14.03
CA ALA A 27 6.18 1.26 13.60
C ALA A 27 5.78 2.18 14.76
N GLU A 28 5.15 1.63 15.81
CA GLU A 28 4.70 2.38 16.99
C GLU A 28 5.83 2.98 17.83
N GLN A 29 7.07 2.58 17.54
CA GLN A 29 8.29 3.02 18.24
C GLN A 29 9.02 4.12 17.46
N LEU A 30 8.63 4.38 16.21
CA LEU A 30 9.27 5.37 15.36
C LEU A 30 8.85 6.79 15.77
N SER A 31 9.82 7.65 16.00
CA SER A 31 9.58 9.10 16.03
C SER A 31 9.36 9.62 14.60
N PRO A 32 8.61 10.71 14.40
CA PRO A 32 8.49 11.34 13.08
C PRO A 32 9.85 11.78 12.53
N CYS A 33 10.09 11.57 11.24
CA CYS A 33 11.24 12.12 10.53
C CYS A 33 11.12 13.64 10.35
N GLU A 34 12.24 14.30 10.04
CA GLU A 34 12.17 15.63 9.42
C GLU A 34 11.48 15.53 8.06
N ILE A 35 10.49 16.40 7.82
CA ILE A 35 9.75 16.42 6.56
C ILE A 35 10.69 16.79 5.43
N SER A 36 10.77 15.91 4.44
CA SER A 36 11.67 16.09 3.30
C SER A 36 11.00 15.69 1.98
N GLU A 37 11.68 16.01 0.88
CA GLU A 37 11.33 15.55 -0.45
C GLU A 37 12.34 14.48 -0.86
N ILE A 38 11.82 13.32 -1.27
CA ILE A 38 12.61 12.13 -1.60
C ILE A 38 12.38 11.83 -3.09
N PRO A 39 13.42 11.86 -3.94
CA PRO A 39 13.30 11.41 -5.32
C PRO A 39 12.85 9.94 -5.36
N ILE A 40 11.84 9.62 -6.17
CA ILE A 40 11.31 8.24 -6.21
C ILE A 40 12.37 7.23 -6.68
N ASP A 41 13.31 7.67 -7.51
CA ASP A 41 14.40 6.87 -8.06
C ASP A 41 15.52 6.60 -7.03
N GLU A 42 15.49 7.27 -5.87
CA GLU A 42 16.43 7.06 -4.75
C GLU A 42 15.75 6.32 -3.59
N LEU A 43 14.48 5.91 -3.74
CA LEU A 43 13.71 5.32 -2.66
C LEU A 43 14.35 4.01 -2.16
N ASP A 44 14.79 3.14 -3.06
CA ASP A 44 15.40 1.83 -2.73
C ASP A 44 16.76 1.94 -2.03
N GLU A 45 17.44 3.07 -2.17
CA GLU A 45 18.70 3.35 -1.47
C GLU A 45 18.50 3.66 0.03
N MET A 46 17.27 3.98 0.45
CA MET A 46 16.96 4.35 1.84
C MET A 46 17.06 3.18 2.81
N GLY A 47 16.72 1.97 2.36
CA GLY A 47 16.54 0.81 3.22
C GLY A 47 15.38 0.96 4.21
N THR A 48 15.55 0.35 5.38
CA THR A 48 14.59 0.46 6.49
C THR A 48 14.78 1.78 7.22
N PRO A 49 13.75 2.65 7.28
CA PRO A 49 13.88 3.94 7.93
C PRO A 49 13.95 3.81 9.45
N GLU A 50 14.78 4.65 10.08
CA GLU A 50 14.90 4.74 11.55
C GLU A 50 13.85 5.66 12.20
N CYS A 51 13.00 6.30 11.39
CA CYS A 51 11.94 7.22 11.79
C CYS A 51 10.71 7.09 10.86
N ASP A 52 9.56 7.62 11.26
CA ASP A 52 8.33 7.60 10.46
C ASP A 52 8.36 8.69 9.39
N LEU A 53 8.30 8.28 8.12
CA LEU A 53 8.35 9.16 6.94
C LEU A 53 7.04 9.92 6.68
N ALA A 54 5.99 9.69 7.47
CA ALA A 54 4.70 10.35 7.34
C ALA A 54 4.83 11.88 7.19
N GLY A 55 4.19 12.43 6.15
CA GLY A 55 4.22 13.85 5.83
C GLY A 55 5.35 14.29 4.90
N SER A 56 6.40 13.48 4.71
CA SER A 56 7.37 13.69 3.62
C SER A 56 6.72 13.45 2.25
N SER A 57 7.39 13.89 1.18
CA SER A 57 6.87 13.76 -0.18
C SER A 57 7.81 12.98 -1.08
N LEU A 58 7.23 12.16 -1.97
CA LEU A 58 7.96 11.52 -3.05
C LEU A 58 7.86 12.38 -4.31
N VAL A 59 9.01 12.65 -4.93
CA VAL A 59 9.12 13.44 -6.16
C VAL A 59 9.29 12.49 -7.33
N LEU A 60 8.32 12.52 -8.25
CA LEU A 60 8.33 11.73 -9.47
C LEU A 60 9.17 12.42 -10.55
N SER A 61 10.06 11.67 -11.21
CA SER A 61 10.99 12.19 -12.22
C SER A 61 10.33 12.59 -13.54
N ASP A 62 9.07 12.22 -13.75
CA ASP A 62 8.31 12.48 -14.98
C ASP A 62 7.48 13.78 -14.94
N GLY A 63 7.63 14.59 -13.89
CA GLY A 63 6.91 15.86 -13.72
C GLY A 63 5.48 15.70 -13.20
N THR A 64 5.08 14.49 -12.81
CA THR A 64 3.82 14.23 -12.08
C THR A 64 3.82 14.93 -10.71
N PRO A 65 2.66 15.33 -10.17
CA PRO A 65 2.56 15.89 -8.82
C PRO A 65 3.24 15.01 -7.76
N THR A 66 3.79 15.65 -6.73
CA THR A 66 4.40 14.93 -5.61
C THR A 66 3.38 14.12 -4.83
N ILE A 67 3.79 12.94 -4.37
CA ILE A 67 2.96 12.04 -3.57
C ILE A 67 3.33 12.23 -2.11
N MET A 68 2.39 12.62 -1.27
CA MET A 68 2.62 12.71 0.17
C MET A 68 2.62 11.30 0.79
N ILE A 69 3.61 11.02 1.63
CA ILE A 69 3.69 9.78 2.40
C ILE A 69 2.62 9.81 3.50
N PRO A 70 1.69 8.85 3.53
CA PRO A 70 0.61 8.83 4.52
C PRO A 70 1.13 8.39 5.89
N ALA A 71 0.26 8.45 6.90
CA ALA A 71 0.54 7.85 8.21
C ALA A 71 0.76 6.34 8.09
N VAL A 72 1.50 5.75 9.03
CA VAL A 72 1.73 4.30 9.03
C VAL A 72 0.41 3.51 9.05
N GLY A 73 0.33 2.49 8.20
CA GLY A 73 -0.84 1.62 8.06
C GLY A 73 -1.97 2.23 7.24
N ALA A 74 -1.82 3.46 6.76
CA ALA A 74 -2.72 4.03 5.77
C ALA A 74 -2.22 3.72 4.36
N ALA A 75 -3.15 3.29 3.51
CA ALA A 75 -2.98 3.25 2.07
C ALA A 75 -3.63 4.51 1.48
N PHE A 76 -2.95 5.14 0.54
CA PHE A 76 -3.46 6.29 -0.18
C PHE A 76 -3.31 6.08 -1.68
N SER A 77 -4.30 6.55 -2.43
CA SER A 77 -4.33 6.49 -3.89
C SER A 77 -4.38 7.91 -4.47
N GLN A 78 -3.51 8.20 -5.44
CA GLN A 78 -3.47 9.46 -6.16
C GLN A 78 -3.48 9.21 -7.67
N GLY A 79 -4.47 9.74 -8.38
CA GLY A 79 -4.48 9.72 -9.84
C GLY A 79 -3.65 10.87 -10.42
N ASP A 80 -2.95 10.63 -11.53
CA ASP A 80 -2.18 11.67 -12.25
C ASP A 80 -2.98 12.44 -13.30
N GLY A 81 -4.26 12.07 -13.51
CA GLY A 81 -5.14 12.67 -14.50
C GLY A 81 -4.99 12.12 -15.92
N ASN A 82 -4.03 11.23 -16.17
CA ASN A 82 -3.78 10.58 -17.46
C ASN A 82 -4.15 9.08 -17.46
N GLY A 83 -4.82 8.61 -16.40
CA GLY A 83 -5.27 7.22 -16.27
C GLY A 83 -4.35 6.32 -15.45
N ARG A 84 -3.26 6.87 -14.91
CA ARG A 84 -2.36 6.18 -13.98
C ARG A 84 -2.68 6.61 -12.54
N GLU A 85 -2.74 5.63 -11.65
CA GLU A 85 -2.98 5.75 -10.22
C GLU A 85 -1.71 5.34 -9.48
N PHE A 86 -1.26 6.16 -8.55
CA PHE A 86 -0.20 5.85 -7.61
C PHE A 86 -0.81 5.39 -6.29
N ARG A 87 -0.51 4.16 -5.89
CA ARG A 87 -0.86 3.62 -4.57
C ARG A 87 0.36 3.68 -3.69
N ILE A 88 0.24 4.33 -2.55
CA ILE A 88 1.32 4.46 -1.57
C ILE A 88 0.88 3.86 -0.24
N VAL A 89 1.78 3.09 0.37
CA VAL A 89 1.60 2.59 1.74
C VAL A 89 2.86 2.86 2.53
N ASN A 90 2.67 3.48 3.70
CA ASN A 90 3.70 3.61 4.72
C ASN A 90 3.54 2.45 5.71
N TRP A 91 4.50 1.52 5.72
CA TRP A 91 4.56 0.41 6.66
C TRP A 91 5.27 0.77 7.98
N GLY A 92 5.88 1.96 8.06
CA GLY A 92 6.79 2.34 9.14
C GLY A 92 8.06 1.50 9.07
N VAL A 93 8.03 0.31 9.67
CA VAL A 93 9.04 -0.75 9.49
C VAL A 93 8.38 -1.88 8.70
N PRO A 94 8.88 -2.26 7.51
CA PRO A 94 10.21 -1.97 6.97
C PRO A 94 10.34 -0.70 6.12
N GLY A 95 9.27 0.06 5.88
CA GLY A 95 9.37 1.35 5.21
C GLY A 95 8.18 1.68 4.31
N VAL A 96 8.42 2.23 3.13
CA VAL A 96 7.36 2.76 2.25
C VAL A 96 7.43 2.07 0.89
N HIS A 97 6.29 1.88 0.24
CA HIS A 97 6.26 1.54 -1.18
C HIS A 97 5.28 2.43 -1.95
N VAL A 98 5.53 2.55 -3.25
CA VAL A 98 4.64 3.14 -4.24
C VAL A 98 4.49 2.21 -5.42
N ALA A 99 3.25 1.93 -5.81
CA ALA A 99 2.92 1.24 -7.05
C ALA A 99 2.22 2.22 -8.01
N ALA A 100 2.70 2.30 -9.25
CA ALA A 100 2.01 2.96 -10.34
C ALA A 100 1.18 1.92 -11.11
N ILE A 101 -0.12 2.19 -11.25
CA ILE A 101 -1.11 1.27 -11.80
C ILE A 101 -1.90 1.97 -12.91
N GLU A 102 -2.06 1.32 -14.06
CA GLU A 102 -2.94 1.75 -15.14
C GLU A 102 -4.08 0.75 -15.30
N GLY A 103 -5.30 1.13 -14.90
CA GLY A 103 -6.41 0.19 -14.78
C GLY A 103 -6.14 -0.83 -13.68
N ASP A 104 -5.96 -2.10 -14.06
CA ASP A 104 -5.58 -3.18 -13.14
C ASP A 104 -4.11 -3.62 -13.32
N ARG A 105 -3.33 -2.94 -14.16
CA ARG A 105 -1.97 -3.37 -14.52
C ARG A 105 -0.91 -2.57 -13.77
N LEU A 106 0.03 -3.26 -13.13
CA LEU A 106 1.23 -2.64 -12.56
C LEU A 106 2.15 -2.13 -13.69
N VAL A 107 2.53 -0.85 -13.64
CA VAL A 107 3.47 -0.22 -14.59
C VAL A 107 4.73 0.32 -13.93
N GLY A 108 4.79 0.34 -12.60
CA GLY A 108 6.00 0.65 -11.84
C GLY A 108 5.82 0.31 -10.36
N LEU A 109 6.90 -0.12 -9.72
CA LEU A 109 6.96 -0.38 -8.29
C LEU A 109 8.27 0.17 -7.74
N TRP A 110 8.17 0.93 -6.66
CA TRP A 110 9.31 1.45 -5.91
C TRP A 110 9.07 1.16 -4.44
N ALA A 111 10.09 0.73 -3.73
CA ALA A 111 10.02 0.43 -2.31
C ALA A 111 11.31 0.89 -1.63
N SER A 112 11.23 1.26 -0.36
CA SER A 112 12.40 1.76 0.36
C SER A 112 13.47 0.71 0.61
N GLY A 113 13.11 -0.57 0.50
CA GLY A 113 14.03 -1.70 0.60
C GLY A 113 13.32 -3.03 0.34
N PRO A 114 14.06 -4.15 0.35
CA PRO A 114 13.54 -5.46 -0.05
C PRO A 114 12.32 -5.92 0.77
N GLU A 115 12.34 -5.70 2.08
CA GLU A 115 11.23 -6.12 2.95
C GLU A 115 9.96 -5.26 2.71
N ALA A 116 10.12 -3.98 2.35
CA ALA A 116 8.99 -3.13 1.97
C ALA A 116 8.44 -3.52 0.60
N GLU A 117 9.30 -3.97 -0.31
CA GLU A 117 8.93 -4.52 -1.61
C GLU A 117 8.13 -5.83 -1.47
N ASP A 118 8.57 -6.73 -0.59
CA ASP A 118 7.86 -7.97 -0.30
C ASP A 118 6.43 -7.72 0.20
N LEU A 119 6.24 -6.69 1.03
CA LEU A 119 4.90 -6.28 1.49
C LEU A 119 4.09 -5.64 0.36
N ALA A 120 4.75 -4.88 -0.53
CA ALA A 120 4.10 -4.32 -1.71
C ALA A 120 3.53 -5.43 -2.60
N TRP A 121 4.32 -6.47 -2.89
CA TRP A 121 3.86 -7.61 -3.68
C TRP A 121 2.68 -8.35 -3.04
N GLN A 122 2.73 -8.56 -1.71
CA GLN A 122 1.60 -9.14 -0.97
C GLN A 122 0.34 -8.27 -1.07
N GLN A 123 0.48 -6.95 -0.94
CA GLN A 123 -0.64 -6.01 -1.04
C GLN A 123 -1.24 -6.00 -2.45
N LEU A 124 -0.40 -5.94 -3.48
CA LEU A 124 -0.83 -5.99 -4.88
C LEU A 124 -1.55 -7.31 -5.23
N ALA A 125 -1.10 -8.44 -4.65
CA ALA A 125 -1.77 -9.73 -4.82
C ALA A 125 -3.16 -9.75 -4.17
N VAL A 126 -3.33 -9.15 -2.98
CA VAL A 126 -4.63 -8.99 -2.32
C VAL A 126 -5.56 -8.10 -3.14
N GLU A 127 -5.01 -7.04 -3.73
CA GLU A 127 -5.73 -6.09 -4.59
C GLU A 127 -6.01 -6.62 -6.00
N ARG A 128 -5.46 -7.80 -6.35
CA ARG A 128 -5.57 -8.44 -7.67
C ARG A 128 -5.04 -7.58 -8.82
N VAL A 129 -3.98 -6.82 -8.59
CA VAL A 129 -3.29 -6.09 -9.64
C VAL A 129 -2.56 -7.09 -10.55
N GLU A 130 -2.73 -6.96 -11.87
CA GLU A 130 -2.02 -7.72 -12.88
C GLU A 130 -0.53 -7.32 -12.85
N THR A 131 0.30 -8.26 -12.41
CA THR A 131 1.75 -8.13 -12.40
C THR A 131 2.30 -9.00 -13.52
N THR A 132 3.15 -8.43 -14.37
CA THR A 132 3.82 -9.22 -15.43
C THR A 132 5.03 -9.99 -14.88
N GLU A 133 5.51 -9.65 -13.69
CA GLU A 133 6.78 -10.16 -13.12
C GLU A 133 6.61 -11.21 -11.99
N TRP A 134 5.54 -11.15 -11.19
CA TRP A 134 5.40 -12.05 -10.02
C TRP A 134 5.12 -13.51 -10.39
N CYS A 135 4.34 -13.74 -11.47
CA CYS A 135 3.99 -15.10 -11.89
C CYS A 135 5.13 -15.85 -12.59
N ALA A 136 6.28 -15.20 -12.84
CA ALA A 136 7.46 -15.89 -13.37
C ALA A 136 8.30 -16.58 -12.27
N GLN A 137 8.10 -16.24 -10.99
CA GLN A 137 8.93 -16.71 -9.89
C GLN A 137 8.17 -17.51 -8.82
N ASN A 138 6.85 -17.34 -8.72
CA ASN A 138 6.03 -17.95 -7.66
C ASN A 138 4.74 -18.63 -8.18
N CYS A 139 4.63 -18.79 -9.50
CA CYS A 139 3.75 -19.74 -10.19
C CYS A 139 4.65 -20.86 -10.76
#